data_AF-A0A1V1UKH1-F1
#
_entry.id   AF-A0A1V1UKH1-F1
#
_cell.length_a   1.000
_cell.length_b   1.000
_cell.length_c   1.000
_cell.angle_alpha   90.00
_cell.angle_beta   90.00
_cell.angle_gamma   90.00
#
_symmetry.space_group_name_H-M   'P 1'
#
loop_
_entity.id
_entity.type
_entity.pdbx_description
1 polymer ?
#
loop_
_entity_poly.entity_id
_entity_poly.type
_entity_poly.pdbx_seq_one_letter_code
_entity_poly.pdbx_strand_id
1 'polypeptide(L)'
;MIAAAGCDAGRCLAHACAQAGARVVALERDANRARAVARARSDRIETLALDALRPEHCARLGAVWGTTPLDLLLHLQPLRAPRRPGAAIAAIPALSRALLPGLGAGAGRVIVVFRAPGAGAGAEDLAYDAGLCALAGHMQEEFGIRVMVNALRLAPVGAERSCGMRLWPAVEMLAAGTRAGPCGSVLHLGPE
;
A
#
# COMPACT_ATOMS: atom_id res chain seq x y z
N MET A 1 2.04 -3.27 7.93
CA MET A 1 0.58 -3.28 7.74
C MET A 1 0.24 -3.18 6.25
N ILE A 2 -0.77 -3.90 5.78
CA ILE A 2 -1.18 -3.92 4.36
C ILE A 2 -2.67 -3.56 4.29
N ALA A 3 -2.99 -2.41 3.69
CA ALA A 3 -4.35 -1.95 3.49
C ALA A 3 -4.96 -2.54 2.23
N ALA A 4 -6.22 -3.02 2.32
CA ALA A 4 -6.95 -3.65 1.24
C ALA A 4 -6.26 -4.93 0.71
N ALA A 5 -5.78 -5.76 1.64
CA ALA A 5 -4.88 -6.89 1.37
C ALA A 5 -5.53 -8.07 0.60
N GLY A 6 -6.86 -8.11 0.46
CA GLY A 6 -7.58 -9.21 -0.18
C GLY A 6 -7.49 -9.31 -1.70
N CYS A 7 -6.51 -8.64 -2.33
CA CYS A 7 -6.16 -8.79 -3.74
C CYS A 7 -4.94 -9.71 -3.90
N ASP A 8 -4.60 -10.08 -5.14
CA ASP A 8 -3.51 -11.03 -5.41
C ASP A 8 -2.15 -10.49 -4.95
N ALA A 9 -1.89 -9.20 -5.24
CA ALA A 9 -0.71 -8.49 -4.76
C ALA A 9 -0.63 -8.49 -3.23
N GLY A 10 -1.76 -8.32 -2.54
CA GLY A 10 -1.82 -8.31 -1.08
C GLY A 10 -1.50 -9.68 -0.47
N ARG A 11 -1.96 -10.77 -1.08
CA ARG A 11 -1.57 -12.12 -0.66
C ARG A 11 -0.08 -12.38 -0.86
N CYS A 12 0.45 -12.03 -2.04
CA CYS A 12 1.87 -12.20 -2.34
C CYS A 12 2.76 -11.39 -1.38
N LEU A 13 2.44 -10.11 -1.17
CA LEU A 13 3.20 -9.23 -0.31
C LEU A 13 3.10 -9.63 1.16
N ALA A 14 1.91 -10.00 1.66
CA ALA A 14 1.76 -10.48 3.03
C ALA A 14 2.61 -11.73 3.29
N HIS A 15 2.60 -12.67 2.34
CA HIS A 15 3.41 -13.88 2.42
C HIS A 15 4.91 -13.57 2.40
N ALA A 16 5.37 -12.74 1.45
CA ALA A 16 6.77 -12.38 1.31
C ALA A 16 7.30 -11.61 2.54
N CYS A 17 6.54 -10.64 3.06
CA CYS A 17 6.86 -9.96 4.32
C CYS A 17 6.99 -10.95 5.49
N ALA A 18 6.05 -11.89 5.63
CA ALA A 18 6.08 -12.89 6.69
C ALA A 18 7.24 -13.89 6.53
N GLN A 19 7.63 -14.22 5.29
CA GLN A 19 8.83 -15.01 4.99
C GLN A 19 10.12 -14.27 5.35
N ALA A 20 10.17 -12.96 5.11
CA ALA A 20 11.26 -12.09 5.55
C ALA A 20 11.28 -11.81 7.07
N GLY A 21 10.37 -12.44 7.84
CA GLY A 21 10.35 -12.37 9.30
C GLY A 21 9.46 -11.29 9.90
N ALA A 22 8.80 -10.46 9.08
CA ALA A 22 7.93 -9.40 9.56
C ALA A 22 6.66 -9.95 10.24
N ARG A 23 6.12 -9.20 11.20
CA ARG A 23 4.72 -9.36 11.66
C ARG A 23 3.82 -8.52 10.77
N VAL A 24 2.79 -9.13 10.21
CA VAL A 24 1.94 -8.50 9.20
C VAL A 24 0.52 -8.34 9.74
N VAL A 25 0.02 -7.11 9.75
CA VAL A 25 -1.41 -6.84 9.92
C VAL A 25 -2.03 -6.59 8.54
N ALA A 26 -2.94 -7.45 8.12
CA ALA A 26 -3.67 -7.36 6.86
C ALA A 26 -5.07 -6.75 7.10
N LEU A 27 -5.31 -5.56 6.55
CA LEU A 27 -6.63 -4.92 6.61
C LEU A 27 -7.47 -5.38 5.41
N GLU A 28 -8.55 -6.08 5.67
CA GLU A 28 -9.49 -6.51 4.63
C GLU A 28 -10.88 -6.69 5.24
N ARG A 29 -11.88 -6.02 4.67
CA ARG A 29 -13.27 -6.06 5.16
C ARG A 29 -13.94 -7.39 4.89
N ASP A 30 -13.57 -8.09 3.82
CA ASP A 30 -14.15 -9.36 3.44
C ASP A 30 -13.48 -10.51 4.20
N ALA A 31 -14.24 -11.17 5.08
CA ALA A 31 -13.71 -12.22 5.94
C ALA A 31 -13.09 -13.39 5.17
N ASN A 32 -13.61 -13.74 3.99
CA ASN A 32 -13.08 -14.85 3.19
C ASN A 32 -11.74 -14.48 2.56
N ARG A 33 -11.62 -13.25 2.05
CA ARG A 33 -10.36 -12.73 1.53
C ARG A 33 -9.32 -12.52 2.63
N ALA A 34 -9.73 -12.02 3.79
CA ALA A 34 -8.87 -11.88 4.96
C ALA A 34 -8.28 -13.24 5.36
N ARG A 35 -9.13 -14.26 5.49
CA ARG A 35 -8.68 -15.65 5.75
C ARG A 35 -7.71 -16.13 4.66
N ALA A 36 -7.99 -15.86 3.39
CA ALA A 36 -7.11 -16.25 2.29
C ALA A 36 -5.72 -15.61 2.39
N VAL A 37 -5.59 -14.39 2.91
CA VAL A 37 -4.29 -13.72 3.14
C VAL A 37 -3.51 -14.41 4.26
N ALA A 38 -4.17 -14.72 5.39
CA ALA A 38 -3.48 -15.29 6.55
C ALA A 38 -3.17 -16.79 6.45
N ARG A 39 -3.88 -17.54 5.60
CA ARG A 39 -3.76 -19.02 5.47
C ARG A 39 -2.33 -19.54 5.39
N ALA A 40 -1.45 -18.84 4.68
CA ALA A 40 -0.10 -19.33 4.44
C ALA A 40 0.85 -19.20 5.64
N ARG A 41 0.60 -18.23 6.54
CA ARG A 41 1.48 -17.88 7.67
C ARG A 41 0.67 -17.28 8.83
N SER A 42 -0.28 -18.03 9.36
CA SER A 42 -1.18 -17.56 10.43
C SER A 42 -0.46 -17.24 11.75
N ASP A 43 0.78 -17.70 11.91
CA ASP A 43 1.67 -17.38 13.03
C ASP A 43 2.28 -15.97 12.94
N ARG A 44 2.27 -15.36 11.76
CA ARG A 44 2.87 -14.03 11.49
C ARG A 44 1.89 -13.02 10.89
N ILE A 45 0.81 -13.49 10.29
CA ILE A 45 -0.18 -12.66 9.61
C ILE A 45 -1.46 -12.61 10.44
N GLU A 46 -1.70 -11.46 11.04
CA GLU A 46 -2.95 -11.12 11.71
C GLU A 46 -3.88 -10.39 10.74
N THR A 47 -5.17 -10.67 10.81
CA THR A 47 -6.17 -10.00 9.97
C THR A 47 -7.03 -9.07 10.80
N LEU A 48 -7.23 -7.86 10.31
CA LEU A 48 -8.17 -6.90 10.90
C LEU A 48 -9.27 -6.58 9.88
N ALA A 49 -10.51 -6.89 10.27
CA ALA A 49 -11.68 -6.58 9.46
C ALA A 49 -11.96 -5.08 9.48
N LEU A 50 -11.48 -4.36 8.46
CA LEU A 50 -11.60 -2.91 8.35
C LEU A 50 -11.73 -2.49 6.88
N ASP A 51 -12.68 -1.60 6.58
CA ASP A 51 -12.79 -0.99 5.26
C ASP A 51 -11.86 0.23 5.17
N ALA A 52 -10.68 0.02 4.57
CA ALA A 52 -9.66 1.06 4.41
C ALA A 52 -9.97 2.09 3.32
N LEU A 53 -11.20 2.08 2.76
CA LEU A 53 -11.74 3.13 1.89
C LEU A 53 -12.62 4.14 2.66
N ARG A 54 -12.80 3.93 3.97
CA ARG A 54 -13.65 4.73 4.86
C ARG A 54 -12.76 5.54 5.82
N PRO A 55 -12.57 6.85 5.61
CA PRO A 55 -11.71 7.68 6.47
C PRO A 55 -12.05 7.60 7.96
N GLU A 56 -13.33 7.46 8.31
CA GLU A 56 -13.80 7.30 9.69
C GLU A 56 -13.26 6.01 10.35
N HIS A 57 -13.15 4.92 9.59
CA HIS A 57 -12.54 3.69 10.08
C HIS A 57 -11.04 3.84 10.25
N CYS A 58 -10.38 4.53 9.31
CA CYS A 58 -8.96 4.83 9.39
C CYS A 58 -8.62 5.66 10.63
N ALA A 59 -9.43 6.69 10.94
CA ALA A 59 -9.25 7.53 12.12
C ALA A 59 -9.38 6.72 13.43
N ARG A 60 -10.39 5.84 13.53
CA ARG A 60 -10.58 4.95 14.68
C ARG A 60 -9.41 3.98 14.85
N LEU A 61 -8.90 3.42 13.76
CA LEU A 61 -7.72 2.55 13.80
C LEU A 61 -6.50 3.32 14.33
N GLY A 62 -6.25 4.53 13.80
CA GLY A 62 -5.14 5.38 14.27
C GLY A 62 -5.21 5.70 15.76
N ALA A 63 -6.41 6.02 16.27
CA ALA A 63 -6.61 6.30 17.70
C ALA A 63 -6.28 5.10 18.60
N VAL A 64 -6.60 3.88 18.14
CA VAL A 64 -6.27 2.64 18.87
C VAL A 64 -4.79 2.27 18.72
N TRP A 65 -4.23 2.46 17.53
CA TRP A 65 -2.84 2.11 17.24
C TRP A 65 -1.84 3.03 17.97
N GLY A 66 -2.18 4.31 18.09
CA GLY A 66 -1.37 5.30 18.79
C GLY A 66 0.07 5.32 18.27
N THR A 67 1.03 5.20 19.18
CA THR A 67 2.47 5.24 18.90
C THR A 67 3.10 3.86 18.79
N THR A 68 2.32 2.79 18.71
CA THR A 68 2.87 1.45 18.45
C THR A 68 3.68 1.49 17.13
N PRO A 69 4.98 1.14 17.15
CA PRO A 69 5.84 1.27 15.97
C PRO A 69 5.27 0.54 14.75
N LEU A 70 5.30 1.23 13.60
CA LEU A 70 4.90 0.68 12.31
C LEU A 70 5.99 0.95 11.27
N ASP A 71 6.70 -0.10 10.86
CA ASP A 71 7.86 0.03 9.96
C ASP A 71 7.43 0.22 8.49
N LEU A 72 6.28 -0.33 8.11
CA LEU A 72 5.80 -0.32 6.73
C LEU A 72 4.27 -0.29 6.64
N LEU A 73 3.75 0.62 5.83
CA LEU A 73 2.34 0.69 5.43
C LEU A 73 2.24 0.57 3.90
N LEU A 74 1.65 -0.54 3.45
CA LEU A 74 1.38 -0.80 2.04
C LEU A 74 -0.08 -0.46 1.70
N HIS A 75 -0.29 0.40 0.71
CA HIS A 75 -1.62 0.74 0.21
C HIS A 75 -1.92 -0.01 -1.07
N LEU A 76 -2.89 -0.92 -1.03
CA LEU A 76 -3.36 -1.68 -2.19
C LEU A 76 -4.81 -1.32 -2.58
N GLN A 77 -5.37 -0.25 -2.00
CA GLN A 77 -6.70 0.26 -2.32
C GLN A 77 -6.93 0.41 -3.84
N PRO A 78 -5.99 0.98 -4.63
CA PRO A 78 -6.16 1.12 -6.08
C PRO A 78 -6.32 -0.23 -6.80
N LEU A 79 -5.59 -1.26 -6.35
CA LEU A 79 -5.68 -2.60 -6.92
C LEU A 79 -6.93 -3.36 -6.48
N ARG A 80 -7.36 -3.15 -5.23
CA ARG A 80 -8.50 -3.87 -4.64
C ARG A 80 -9.86 -3.33 -5.08
N ALA A 81 -9.93 -2.02 -5.36
CA ALA A 81 -11.17 -1.33 -5.72
C ALA A 81 -10.97 -0.36 -6.91
N PRO A 82 -10.54 -0.86 -8.10
CA PRO A 82 -10.22 0.00 -9.25
C PRO A 82 -11.42 0.84 -9.73
N ARG A 83 -12.65 0.37 -9.49
CA ARG A 83 -13.90 1.10 -9.83
C ARG A 83 -14.28 2.22 -8.85
N ARG A 84 -13.42 2.52 -7.87
CA ARG A 84 -13.67 3.54 -6.84
C ARG A 84 -12.47 4.49 -6.70
N PRO A 85 -12.01 5.13 -7.79
CA PRO A 85 -10.77 5.90 -7.81
C PRO A 85 -10.76 7.03 -6.77
N GLY A 86 -11.83 7.84 -6.71
CA GLY A 86 -11.94 8.93 -5.74
C GLY A 86 -11.90 8.46 -4.28
N ALA A 87 -12.53 7.32 -3.97
CA ALA A 87 -12.49 6.77 -2.61
C ALA A 87 -11.08 6.28 -2.24
N ALA A 88 -10.36 5.67 -3.19
CA ALA A 88 -8.99 5.23 -2.97
C ALA A 88 -8.03 6.42 -2.78
N ILE A 89 -8.09 7.44 -3.66
CA ILE A 89 -7.27 8.67 -3.54
C ILE A 89 -7.51 9.36 -2.20
N ALA A 90 -8.75 9.47 -1.74
CA ALA A 90 -9.05 10.13 -0.47
C ALA A 90 -8.58 9.29 0.74
N ALA A 91 -8.73 7.96 0.68
CA ALA A 91 -8.50 7.11 1.84
C ALA A 91 -7.02 6.79 2.10
N ILE A 92 -6.17 6.79 1.06
CA ILE A 92 -4.72 6.57 1.21
C ILE A 92 -4.10 7.56 2.20
N PRO A 93 -4.12 8.89 1.97
CA PRO A 93 -3.52 9.84 2.89
C PRO A 93 -4.27 9.90 4.22
N ALA A 94 -5.59 9.65 4.24
CA ALA A 94 -6.35 9.59 5.50
C ALA A 94 -5.85 8.48 6.43
N LEU A 95 -5.58 7.28 5.90
CA LEU A 95 -5.02 6.18 6.68
C LEU A 95 -3.55 6.43 7.06
N SER A 96 -2.72 6.96 6.15
CA SER A 96 -1.34 7.30 6.47
C SER A 96 -1.26 8.34 7.59
N ARG A 97 -2.10 9.38 7.55
CA ARG A 97 -2.19 10.38 8.65
C ARG A 97 -2.61 9.76 9.96
N ALA A 98 -3.63 8.91 9.95
CA ALA A 98 -4.12 8.26 11.16
C ALA A 98 -3.05 7.38 11.81
N LEU A 99 -2.19 6.75 11.01
CA LEU A 99 -1.09 5.89 11.48
C LEU A 99 0.26 6.63 11.62
N LEU A 100 0.30 7.94 11.35
CA LEU A 100 1.53 8.72 11.33
C LEU A 100 2.31 8.68 12.65
N PRO A 101 1.68 8.68 13.85
CA PRO A 101 2.43 8.55 15.10
C PRO A 101 3.19 7.22 15.19
N GLY A 102 2.55 6.09 14.85
CA GLY A 102 3.20 4.78 14.79
C GLY A 102 4.25 4.67 13.70
N LEU A 103 4.00 5.24 12.52
CA LEU A 103 4.98 5.33 11.44
C LEU A 103 6.22 6.12 11.88
N GLY A 104 6.04 7.26 12.56
CA GLY A 104 7.15 8.05 13.09
C GLY A 104 7.98 7.27 14.11
N ALA A 105 7.31 6.57 15.04
CA ALA A 105 7.95 5.74 16.06
C ALA A 105 8.75 4.56 15.45
N GLY A 106 8.25 3.95 14.37
CA GLY A 106 8.92 2.87 13.65
C GLY A 106 9.92 3.33 12.59
N ALA A 107 10.18 4.63 12.45
CA ALA A 107 10.94 5.17 11.31
C ALA A 107 10.40 4.68 9.96
N GLY A 108 9.08 4.57 9.85
CA GLY A 108 8.39 3.76 8.87
C GLY A 108 8.41 4.29 7.44
N ARG A 109 7.81 3.50 6.56
CA ARG A 109 7.66 3.78 5.12
C ARG A 109 6.21 3.62 4.70
N VAL A 110 5.77 4.43 3.75
CA VAL A 110 4.47 4.30 3.07
C VAL A 110 4.75 3.98 1.61
N ILE A 111 4.14 2.91 1.10
CA ILE A 111 4.24 2.55 -0.32
C ILE A 111 2.83 2.40 -0.88
N VAL A 112 2.52 3.18 -1.91
CA VAL A 112 1.26 3.08 -2.66
C VAL A 112 1.47 2.22 -3.89
N VAL A 113 0.76 1.11 -4.01
CA VAL A 113 0.84 0.24 -5.18
C VAL A 113 -0.40 0.42 -6.04
N PHE A 114 -0.20 0.75 -7.30
CA PHE A 114 -1.27 0.95 -8.26
C PHE A 114 -0.89 0.44 -9.64
N ARG A 115 -1.83 0.47 -10.57
CA ARG A 115 -1.64 -0.09 -11.91
C ARG A 115 -1.85 0.99 -12.96
N ALA A 116 -0.95 1.01 -13.93
CA ALA A 116 -1.08 1.80 -15.13
C ALA A 116 -2.36 1.47 -15.90
N PRO A 117 -3.02 2.46 -16.51
CA PRO A 117 -4.16 2.25 -17.38
C PRO A 117 -3.78 1.42 -18.60
N GLY A 118 -4.70 0.58 -19.09
CA GLY A 118 -4.52 -0.22 -20.30
C GLY A 118 -4.70 0.59 -21.58
N ALA A 119 -4.44 -0.06 -22.73
CA ALA A 119 -4.75 0.51 -24.03
C ALA A 119 -6.26 0.83 -24.12
N GLY A 120 -6.60 2.06 -24.53
CA GLY A 120 -7.99 2.51 -24.64
C GLY A 120 -8.63 2.96 -23.33
N ALA A 121 -7.85 3.22 -22.28
CA ALA A 121 -8.36 3.77 -21.03
C ALA A 121 -9.06 5.12 -21.23
N GLY A 122 -10.15 5.32 -20.49
CA GLY A 122 -10.93 6.56 -20.50
C GLY A 122 -10.23 7.70 -19.77
N ALA A 123 -10.81 8.90 -19.87
CA ALA A 123 -10.27 10.10 -19.22
C ALA A 123 -10.16 9.94 -17.69
N GLU A 124 -11.12 9.24 -17.08
CA GLU A 124 -11.16 8.99 -15.64
C GLU A 124 -10.00 8.12 -15.17
N ASP A 125 -9.66 7.08 -15.94
CA ASP A 125 -8.54 6.18 -15.63
C ASP A 125 -7.19 6.87 -15.80
N LEU A 126 -7.05 7.71 -16.84
CA LEU A 126 -5.86 8.54 -17.06
C LEU A 126 -5.68 9.59 -15.96
N ALA A 127 -6.76 10.28 -15.58
CA ALA A 127 -6.75 11.24 -14.49
C ALA A 127 -6.44 10.57 -13.15
N TYR A 128 -6.96 9.37 -12.92
CA TYR A 128 -6.67 8.59 -11.72
C TYR A 128 -5.20 8.18 -11.64
N ASP A 129 -4.63 7.70 -12.74
CA ASP A 129 -3.20 7.37 -12.84
C ASP A 129 -2.31 8.58 -12.57
N ALA A 130 -2.60 9.72 -13.22
CA ALA A 130 -1.87 10.96 -12.99
C ALA A 130 -1.96 11.42 -11.52
N GLY A 131 -3.15 11.33 -10.93
CA GLY A 131 -3.37 11.64 -9.52
C GLY A 131 -2.56 10.74 -8.58
N LEU A 132 -2.50 9.44 -8.84
CA LEU A 132 -1.71 8.49 -8.06
C LEU A 132 -0.20 8.67 -8.24
N CYS A 133 0.26 9.05 -9.43
CA CYS A 133 1.65 9.41 -9.69
C CYS A 133 2.07 10.64 -8.87
N ALA A 134 1.21 11.66 -8.77
CA ALA A 134 1.50 12.85 -7.98
C ALA A 134 1.34 12.65 -6.46
N LEU A 135 0.47 11.72 -6.04
CA LEU A 135 0.05 11.57 -4.64
C LEU A 135 1.22 11.29 -3.69
N ALA A 136 2.20 10.46 -4.08
CA ALA A 136 3.34 10.16 -3.22
C ALA A 136 4.20 11.40 -2.94
N GLY A 137 4.39 12.27 -3.93
CA GLY A 137 5.10 13.54 -3.77
C GLY A 137 4.37 14.47 -2.79
N HIS A 138 3.07 14.69 -2.98
CA HIS A 138 2.28 15.54 -2.10
C HIS A 138 2.20 15.01 -0.66
N MET A 139 2.08 13.68 -0.48
CA MET A 139 2.12 13.08 0.85
C MET A 139 3.51 13.21 1.49
N GLN A 140 4.59 13.12 0.70
CA GLN A 140 5.94 13.33 1.21
C GLN A 140 6.15 14.78 1.68
N GLU A 141 5.64 15.77 0.94
CA GLU A 141 5.63 17.19 1.33
C GLU A 141 4.82 17.39 2.63
N GLU A 142 3.63 16.81 2.71
CA GLU A 142 2.76 16.89 3.90
C GLU A 142 3.40 16.28 5.15
N PHE A 143 4.01 15.09 5.00
CA PHE A 143 4.54 14.36 6.15
C PHE A 143 5.97 14.77 6.53
N GLY A 144 6.73 15.34 5.60
CA GLY A 144 8.12 15.74 5.80
C GLY A 144 8.99 14.55 6.24
N ILE A 145 9.98 14.80 7.09
CA ILE A 145 10.96 13.79 7.52
C ILE A 145 10.40 12.68 8.45
N ARG A 146 9.11 12.74 8.81
CA ARG A 146 8.49 11.79 9.75
C ARG A 146 8.35 10.39 9.18
N VAL A 147 8.19 10.28 7.85
CA VAL A 147 7.98 9.03 7.12
C VAL A 147 8.45 9.24 5.69
N MET A 148 8.93 8.18 5.04
CA MET A 148 9.21 8.24 3.60
C MET A 148 8.06 7.62 2.83
N VAL A 149 7.57 8.34 1.82
CA VAL A 149 6.44 7.94 0.98
C VAL A 149 6.94 7.69 -0.43
N ASN A 150 6.60 6.55 -1.00
CA ASN A 150 6.90 6.21 -2.40
C ASN A 150 5.69 5.50 -3.03
N ALA A 151 5.74 5.33 -4.35
CA ALA A 151 4.74 4.59 -5.09
C ALA A 151 5.36 3.56 -6.03
N LEU A 152 4.64 2.46 -6.26
CA LEU A 152 4.95 1.44 -7.24
C LEU A 152 3.83 1.39 -8.28
N ARG A 153 4.15 1.75 -9.52
CA ARG A 153 3.24 1.73 -10.66
C ARG A 153 3.46 0.45 -11.46
N LEU A 154 2.54 -0.48 -11.36
CA LEU A 154 2.55 -1.75 -12.09
C LEU A 154 2.16 -1.53 -13.56
N ALA A 155 2.74 -2.32 -14.47
CA ALA A 155 2.30 -2.38 -15.86
C ALA A 155 0.79 -2.69 -15.99
N PRO A 156 0.14 -2.33 -17.11
CA PRO A 156 -1.26 -2.65 -17.34
C PRO A 156 -1.54 -4.16 -17.26
N VAL A 157 -2.81 -4.53 -17.04
CA VAL A 157 -3.20 -5.94 -17.03
C VAL A 157 -2.92 -6.54 -18.41
N GLY A 158 -2.21 -7.67 -18.45
CA GLY A 158 -1.85 -8.36 -19.70
C GLY A 158 -0.51 -7.94 -20.30
N ALA A 159 0.17 -6.91 -19.76
CA ALA A 159 1.45 -6.44 -20.29
C ALA A 159 2.68 -7.30 -19.88
N GLU A 160 2.61 -8.11 -18.81
CA GLU A 160 3.69 -9.06 -18.43
C GLU A 160 3.18 -10.29 -17.64
N ARG A 161 3.94 -11.41 -17.73
CA ARG A 161 3.68 -12.73 -17.10
C ARG A 161 4.08 -12.84 -15.61
N SER A 162 4.66 -11.83 -14.96
CA SER A 162 5.31 -12.03 -13.65
C SER A 162 5.31 -10.82 -12.72
N CYS A 163 4.21 -10.06 -12.69
CA CYS A 163 4.01 -8.94 -11.75
C CYS A 163 4.31 -9.32 -10.27
N GLY A 164 4.08 -10.57 -9.88
CA GLY A 164 4.44 -11.08 -8.55
C GLY A 164 5.95 -11.16 -8.28
N MET A 165 6.79 -11.44 -9.29
CA MET A 165 8.25 -11.59 -9.10
C MET A 165 8.99 -10.27 -8.91
N ARG A 166 8.54 -9.18 -9.55
CA ARG A 166 9.20 -7.86 -9.43
C ARG A 166 8.66 -7.02 -8.29
N LEU A 167 7.42 -7.29 -7.85
CA LEU A 167 6.75 -6.49 -6.82
C LEU A 167 7.44 -6.60 -5.46
N TRP A 168 7.79 -7.81 -5.00
CA TRP A 168 8.46 -7.97 -3.71
C TRP A 168 9.85 -7.30 -3.66
N PRO A 169 10.78 -7.56 -4.61
CA PRO A 169 12.08 -6.89 -4.61
C PRO A 169 11.99 -5.36 -4.61
N ALA A 170 11.01 -4.79 -5.32
CA ALA A 170 10.78 -3.35 -5.33
C ALA A 170 10.29 -2.83 -3.96
N VAL A 171 9.37 -3.54 -3.31
CA VAL A 171 8.92 -3.20 -1.95
C VAL A 171 10.07 -3.34 -0.95
N GLU A 172 10.85 -4.41 -1.03
CA GLU A 172 12.00 -4.66 -0.16
C GLU A 172 13.05 -3.56 -0.29
N MET A 173 13.40 -3.18 -1.53
CA MET A 173 14.32 -2.07 -1.80
C MET A 173 13.85 -0.75 -1.16
N LEU A 174 12.57 -0.40 -1.33
CA LEU A 174 12.00 0.83 -0.76
C LEU A 174 11.84 0.76 0.77
N ALA A 175 11.70 -0.44 1.33
CA ALA A 175 11.60 -0.67 2.76
C ALA A 175 12.96 -0.70 3.47
N ALA A 176 14.01 -1.20 2.80
CA ALA A 176 15.36 -1.36 3.36
C ALA A 176 16.20 -0.06 3.35
N GLY A 177 15.73 1.01 2.71
CA GLY A 177 16.46 2.27 2.58
C GLY A 177 16.67 3.02 3.90
N THR A 178 17.84 3.65 4.04
CA THR A 178 18.11 4.62 5.12
C THR A 178 17.13 5.80 5.02
N ARG A 179 16.99 6.61 6.08
CA ARG A 179 16.15 7.82 6.06
C ARG A 179 16.57 8.88 5.01
N ALA A 180 17.66 8.64 4.27
CA ALA A 180 18.15 9.44 3.15
C ALA A 180 17.91 8.79 1.77
N GLY A 181 17.16 7.69 1.70
CA GLY A 181 16.77 7.02 0.45
C GLY A 181 15.73 7.81 -0.38
N PRO A 182 15.30 7.25 -1.52
CA PRO A 182 14.30 7.87 -2.38
C PRO A 182 12.99 8.14 -1.63
N CYS A 183 12.42 9.33 -1.85
CA CYS A 183 11.15 9.76 -1.27
C CYS A 183 10.36 10.59 -2.29
N GLY A 184 9.04 10.62 -2.13
CA GLY A 184 8.12 11.28 -3.06
C GLY A 184 8.14 10.71 -4.49
N SER A 185 8.73 9.54 -4.70
CA SER A 185 9.04 9.00 -6.02
C SER A 185 8.08 7.89 -6.44
N VAL A 186 7.91 7.72 -7.75
CA VAL A 186 7.14 6.63 -8.37
C VAL A 186 8.09 5.72 -9.14
N LEU A 187 8.16 4.45 -8.75
CA LEU A 187 8.90 3.43 -9.49
C LEU A 187 7.96 2.67 -10.42
N HIS A 188 8.32 2.60 -11.70
CA HIS A 188 7.56 1.92 -12.74
C HIS A 188 8.02 0.46 -12.85
N LEU A 189 7.09 -0.47 -12.68
CA LEU A 189 7.33 -1.91 -12.76
C LEU A 189 6.65 -2.47 -14.03
N GLY A 190 7.31 -2.29 -15.16
CA GLY A 190 6.87 -2.73 -16.50
C GLY A 190 7.93 -2.41 -17.55
N PRO A 191 7.80 -2.93 -18.79
CA PRO A 191 8.62 -2.48 -19.90
C PRO A 191 8.32 -1.00 -20.18
N GLU A 192 9.37 -0.23 -20.48
CA GLU A 192 9.26 1.17 -20.93
C GLU A 192 8.53 1.28 -22.27
#